data_AF-A0AB34LAW4-F1
#
_entry.id   AF-A0AB34LAW4-F1
#
_cell.length_a   1.000
_cell.length_b   1.000
_cell.length_c   1.000
_cell.angle_alpha   90.00
_cell.angle_beta   90.00
_cell.angle_gamma   90.00
#
_symmetry.space_group_name_H-M   'P 1'
#
loop_
_entity.id
_entity.type
_entity.pdbx_description
1 polymer ?
#
loop_
_entity_poly.entity_id
_entity_poly.type
_entity_poly.pdbx_seq_one_letter_code
_entity_poly.pdbx_strand_id
1 'polypeptide(L)'
;MATLDSLVAEILEVEERYNLNKINISGIPAWPILKYRLRGHYLISKGVTDITLAKNNKTKRSIRSVKYWFISLFQLLSLLFSKKNVKYCFVGFTRLENVNNKRIDKFFDPIIKCCELEENDYLYFNNEISHPADRSDEHPIVYTDIIRTLSLLCGVIISPFVYLLNKKEFQKLNNVTTDYFTKDKKAKLYSILKICSFTVQRVMYRRIFKNTKPGVIIGVSRITFLPQALAAKSLGIKVVEMQHGITLGRTPQYSGEYNPKIDPDVFCAFGNSCPLDVFGIDPLKIVNIGWALKSYLKTSLNVEEFDPNYVLFISDPEISDYILSTVLKLASMHPDVNFHIRRHPQERYGQKQITLIDDVQNVKDVTSTECSQIAIMRYKYIVGENSSVVFEAISAGKMVARLNCEGMTAMGYNPSVKDGFYYINEIGDFEEFINQREATGAETVAYSDFNTIIFKSVINN
;
A
#
# COMPACT_ATOMS: atom_id res chain seq x y z
N MET A 1 13.84 22.79 3.81
CA MET A 1 13.95 21.31 3.83
C MET A 1 13.89 20.84 2.38
N ALA A 2 14.67 19.83 1.97
CA ALA A 2 14.52 19.25 0.64
C ALA A 2 13.13 18.58 0.55
N THR A 3 12.44 18.73 -0.58
CA THR A 3 11.14 18.08 -0.78
C THR A 3 11.34 16.57 -1.03
N LEU A 4 10.31 15.75 -0.80
CA LEU A 4 10.39 14.32 -1.12
C LEU A 4 10.73 14.12 -2.60
N ASP A 5 10.16 14.93 -3.49
CA ASP A 5 10.43 14.85 -4.93
C ASP A 5 11.90 15.12 -5.27
N SER A 6 12.51 16.15 -4.67
CA SER A 6 13.93 16.47 -4.91
C SER A 6 14.85 15.37 -4.38
N LEU A 7 14.54 14.80 -3.20
CA LEU A 7 15.30 13.68 -2.64
C LEU A 7 15.18 12.41 -3.49
N VAL A 8 14.00 12.15 -4.06
CA VAL A 8 13.83 11.03 -5.01
C VAL A 8 14.59 11.30 -6.30
N ALA A 9 14.63 12.53 -6.81
CA ALA A 9 15.44 12.88 -7.98
C ALA A 9 16.94 12.60 -7.75
N GLU A 10 17.50 13.02 -6.60
CA GLU A 10 18.89 12.73 -6.22
C GLU A 10 19.18 11.22 -6.18
N ILE A 11 18.25 10.41 -5.66
CA ILE A 11 18.36 8.95 -5.67
C ILE A 11 18.47 8.44 -7.12
N LEU A 12 17.62 8.93 -8.02
CA LEU A 12 17.58 8.46 -9.40
C LEU A 12 18.88 8.78 -10.15
N GLU A 13 19.47 9.95 -9.92
CA GLU A 13 20.76 10.32 -10.50
C GLU A 13 21.88 9.35 -10.07
N VAL A 14 21.89 8.95 -8.78
CA VAL A 14 22.84 7.95 -8.29
C VAL A 14 22.60 6.60 -8.95
N GLU A 15 21.34 6.16 -9.04
CA GLU A 15 20.99 4.88 -9.65
C GLU A 15 21.42 4.79 -11.12
N GLU A 16 21.21 5.87 -11.88
CA GLU A 16 21.60 5.99 -13.27
C GLU A 16 23.13 6.03 -13.44
N ARG A 17 23.80 6.94 -12.72
CA ARG A 17 25.26 7.11 -12.76
C ARG A 17 26.00 5.80 -12.52
N TYR A 18 25.54 5.00 -11.56
CA TYR A 18 26.17 3.74 -11.21
C TYR A 18 25.56 2.52 -11.93
N ASN A 19 24.59 2.72 -12.82
CA ASN A 19 23.89 1.67 -13.55
C ASN A 19 23.37 0.56 -12.62
N LEU A 20 22.70 0.94 -11.51
CA LEU A 20 22.26 -0.02 -10.49
C LEU A 20 21.19 -0.97 -11.03
N ASN A 21 20.28 -0.48 -11.89
CA ASN A 21 19.23 -1.30 -12.52
C ASN A 21 19.79 -2.44 -13.39
N LYS A 22 21.03 -2.31 -13.88
CA LYS A 22 21.70 -3.32 -14.72
C LYS A 22 22.43 -4.39 -13.91
N ILE A 23 22.53 -4.25 -12.60
CA ILE A 23 23.21 -5.24 -11.75
C ILE A 23 22.38 -6.53 -11.71
N ASN A 24 22.99 -7.61 -12.21
CA ASN A 24 22.40 -8.93 -12.25
C ASN A 24 23.25 -9.91 -11.42
N ILE A 25 22.61 -10.66 -10.52
CA ILE A 25 23.28 -11.64 -9.66
C ILE A 25 22.65 -13.00 -9.96
N SER A 26 23.37 -13.88 -10.66
CA SER A 26 22.87 -15.21 -11.07
C SER A 26 21.46 -15.20 -11.70
N GLY A 27 21.20 -14.26 -12.61
CA GLY A 27 19.91 -14.12 -13.28
C GLY A 27 18.86 -13.33 -12.49
N ILE A 28 19.21 -12.76 -11.34
CA ILE A 28 18.33 -11.94 -10.50
C ILE A 28 18.65 -10.45 -10.72
N PRO A 29 17.67 -9.60 -11.11
CA PRO A 29 17.87 -8.16 -11.15
C PRO A 29 17.95 -7.63 -9.70
N ALA A 30 19.16 -7.30 -9.25
CA ALA A 30 19.42 -7.10 -7.83
C ALA A 30 18.82 -5.80 -7.29
N TRP A 31 18.94 -4.71 -8.05
CA TRP A 31 18.51 -3.39 -7.59
C TRP A 31 16.99 -3.27 -7.39
N PRO A 32 16.11 -3.72 -8.31
CA PRO A 32 14.65 -3.70 -8.07
C PRO A 32 14.20 -4.36 -6.77
N ILE A 33 14.94 -5.36 -6.28
CA ILE A 33 14.63 -6.10 -5.05
C ILE A 33 15.04 -5.31 -3.80
N LEU A 34 16.10 -4.49 -3.91
CA LEU A 34 16.73 -3.82 -2.77
C LEU A 34 16.35 -2.34 -2.68
N LYS A 35 16.00 -1.71 -3.81
CA LYS A 35 15.86 -0.25 -3.94
C LYS A 35 14.93 0.34 -2.90
N TYR A 36 13.74 -0.24 -2.68
CA TYR A 36 12.77 0.30 -1.74
C TYR A 36 13.35 0.49 -0.33
N ARG A 37 14.04 -0.53 0.21
CA ARG A 37 14.65 -0.45 1.54
C ARG A 37 15.86 0.48 1.58
N LEU A 38 16.72 0.44 0.55
CA LEU A 38 17.93 1.26 0.51
C LEU A 38 17.61 2.75 0.31
N ARG A 39 16.62 3.06 -0.53
CA ARG A 39 16.03 4.41 -0.66
C ARG A 39 15.45 4.89 0.67
N GLY A 40 14.72 4.03 1.39
CA GLY A 40 14.20 4.38 2.73
C GLY A 40 15.30 4.73 3.73
N HIS A 41 16.45 4.03 3.72
CA HIS A 41 17.60 4.41 4.54
C HIS A 41 18.16 5.81 4.18
N TYR A 42 18.25 6.13 2.89
CA TYR A 42 18.66 7.45 2.44
C TYR A 42 17.68 8.54 2.91
N LEU A 43 16.38 8.34 2.69
CA LEU A 43 15.33 9.28 3.06
C LEU A 43 15.31 9.56 4.57
N ILE A 44 15.42 8.52 5.41
CA ILE A 44 15.55 8.69 6.86
C ILE A 44 16.78 9.50 7.23
N SER A 45 17.91 9.27 6.58
CA SER A 45 19.14 10.04 6.84
C SER A 45 19.01 11.53 6.49
N LYS A 46 18.03 11.88 5.64
CA LYS A 46 17.69 13.24 5.23
C LYS A 46 16.53 13.84 6.04
N GLY A 47 16.06 13.13 7.07
CA GLY A 47 14.99 13.59 7.96
C GLY A 47 13.58 13.31 7.47
N VAL A 48 13.40 12.52 6.41
CA VAL A 48 12.07 12.06 5.99
C VAL A 48 11.64 10.91 6.90
N THR A 49 10.53 11.10 7.60
CA THR A 49 9.93 10.11 8.48
C THR A 49 9.23 9.01 7.68
N ASP A 50 9.97 8.01 7.22
CA ASP A 50 9.35 6.83 6.62
C ASP A 50 8.71 5.95 7.71
N ILE A 51 7.38 6.05 7.82
CA ILE A 51 6.56 5.28 8.77
C ILE A 51 6.63 3.77 8.49
N THR A 52 7.05 3.33 7.28
CA THR A 52 7.20 1.90 6.95
C THR A 52 8.45 1.27 7.54
N LEU A 53 9.42 2.07 7.96
CA LEU A 53 10.65 1.65 8.64
C LEU A 53 10.59 1.79 10.17
N ALA A 54 9.50 2.36 10.70
CA ALA A 54 9.22 2.35 12.13
C ALA A 54 9.28 0.90 12.64
N LYS A 55 10.04 0.68 13.72
CA LYS A 55 10.31 -0.64 14.29
C LYS A 55 8.99 -1.40 14.45
N ASN A 56 8.76 -2.40 13.60
CA ASN A 56 7.79 -3.44 13.89
C ASN A 56 8.10 -3.97 15.28
N ASN A 57 7.21 -3.71 16.23
CA ASN A 57 7.24 -4.36 17.52
C ASN A 57 7.40 -5.85 17.24
N LYS A 58 8.45 -6.46 17.80
CA LYS A 58 8.75 -7.88 17.65
C LYS A 58 7.47 -8.63 17.97
N THR A 59 6.77 -9.10 16.94
CA THR A 59 5.59 -9.94 17.11
C THR A 59 6.11 -11.20 17.78
N LYS A 60 5.79 -11.38 19.07
CA LYS A 60 6.08 -12.63 19.79
C LYS A 60 5.54 -13.76 18.90
N ARG A 61 6.39 -14.74 18.57
CA ARG A 61 5.95 -15.91 17.80
C ARG A 61 4.83 -16.58 18.59
N SER A 62 3.60 -16.44 18.11
CA SER A 62 2.43 -17.06 18.71
C SER A 62 2.42 -18.55 18.35
N ILE A 63 1.82 -19.39 19.20
CA ILE A 63 1.49 -20.80 18.89
C ILE A 63 0.75 -20.89 17.54
N ARG A 64 -0.05 -19.87 17.23
CA ARG A 64 -0.76 -19.72 15.97
C ARG A 64 0.18 -19.68 14.77
N SER A 65 1.33 -19.01 14.86
CA SER A 65 2.32 -18.96 13.79
C SER A 65 2.89 -20.35 13.46
N VAL A 66 2.99 -21.24 14.45
CA VAL A 66 3.44 -22.63 14.23
C VAL A 66 2.35 -23.44 13.52
N LYS A 67 1.08 -23.29 13.91
CA LYS A 67 -0.05 -23.94 13.22
C LYS A 67 -0.06 -23.62 11.72
N TYR A 68 -0.02 -22.34 11.36
CA TYR A 68 -0.05 -21.94 9.95
C TYR A 68 1.23 -22.29 9.19
N TRP A 69 2.36 -22.41 9.88
CA TRP A 69 3.56 -22.97 9.28
C TRP A 69 3.33 -24.41 8.78
N PHE A 70 2.74 -25.29 9.60
CA PHE A 70 2.43 -26.67 9.16
C PHE A 70 1.34 -26.70 8.08
N ILE A 71 0.28 -25.90 8.20
CA ILE A 71 -0.75 -25.78 7.15
C ILE A 71 -0.09 -25.38 5.82
N SER A 72 0.74 -24.33 5.84
CA SER A 72 1.45 -23.85 4.66
C SER A 72 2.40 -24.91 4.07
N LEU A 73 3.00 -25.77 4.89
CA LEU A 73 3.84 -26.88 4.42
C LEU A 73 3.03 -27.89 3.62
N PHE A 74 1.89 -28.34 4.13
CA PHE A 74 1.03 -29.29 3.40
C PHE A 74 0.44 -28.65 2.13
N GLN A 75 0.04 -27.39 2.18
CA GLN A 75 -0.43 -26.64 1.01
C GLN A 75 0.67 -26.48 -0.04
N LEU A 76 1.91 -26.17 0.37
CA LEU A 76 3.05 -26.11 -0.53
C LEU A 76 3.29 -27.46 -1.21
N LEU A 77 3.31 -28.56 -0.45
CA LEU A 77 3.47 -29.90 -1.02
C LEU A 77 2.34 -30.21 -2.01
N SER A 78 1.10 -29.92 -1.66
CA SER A 78 -0.05 -30.07 -2.56
C SER A 78 0.15 -29.30 -3.87
N LEU A 79 0.57 -28.03 -3.81
CA LEU A 79 0.82 -27.21 -5.01
C LEU A 79 2.03 -27.69 -5.83
N LEU A 80 3.06 -28.23 -5.18
CA LEU A 80 4.23 -28.82 -5.85
C LEU A 80 3.94 -30.15 -6.55
N PHE A 81 2.81 -30.79 -6.25
CA PHE A 81 2.36 -32.02 -6.92
C PHE A 81 1.03 -31.88 -7.66
N SER A 82 0.41 -30.70 -7.59
CA SER A 82 -0.84 -30.40 -8.29
C SER A 82 -0.66 -30.42 -9.80
N LYS A 83 -1.73 -30.80 -10.51
CA LYS A 83 -1.87 -30.63 -11.97
C LYS A 83 -3.07 -29.74 -12.32
N LYS A 84 -3.55 -28.95 -11.36
CA LYS A 84 -4.71 -28.06 -11.54
C LYS A 84 -4.27 -26.85 -12.36
N ASN A 85 -4.96 -26.55 -13.46
CA ASN A 85 -4.81 -25.27 -14.14
C ASN A 85 -5.74 -24.26 -13.46
N VAL A 86 -5.21 -23.09 -13.09
CA VAL A 86 -6.02 -21.97 -12.59
C VAL A 86 -5.97 -20.81 -13.57
N LYS A 87 -7.03 -20.02 -13.65
CA LYS A 87 -7.06 -18.84 -14.51
C LYS A 87 -6.28 -17.69 -13.86
N TYR A 88 -6.49 -17.48 -12.56
CA TYR A 88 -5.96 -16.33 -11.83
C TYR A 88 -5.12 -16.75 -10.63
N CYS A 89 -4.11 -15.95 -10.30
CA CYS A 89 -3.39 -16.10 -9.05
C CYS A 89 -3.25 -14.74 -8.36
N PHE A 90 -3.97 -14.57 -7.26
CA PHE A 90 -3.92 -13.39 -6.42
C PHE A 90 -2.81 -13.53 -5.39
N VAL A 91 -1.99 -12.49 -5.26
CA VAL A 91 -1.00 -12.37 -4.18
C VAL A 91 -1.50 -11.32 -3.22
N GLY A 92 -2.10 -11.78 -2.12
CA GLY A 92 -2.78 -10.98 -1.12
C GLY A 92 -1.95 -9.81 -0.60
N PHE A 93 -2.62 -8.74 -0.23
CA PHE A 93 -1.98 -7.60 0.41
C PHE A 93 -1.51 -7.97 1.82
N THR A 94 -0.55 -7.21 2.33
CA THR A 94 0.12 -7.53 3.61
C THR A 94 -0.68 -7.12 4.86
N ARG A 95 -1.84 -6.45 4.67
CA ARG A 95 -2.68 -5.94 5.75
C ARG A 95 -4.16 -6.12 5.40
N LEU A 96 -4.92 -6.75 6.30
CA LEU A 96 -6.37 -6.81 6.23
C LEU A 96 -7.03 -5.60 6.90
N GLU A 97 -8.21 -5.23 6.40
CA GLU A 97 -9.09 -4.24 7.01
C GLU A 97 -10.21 -4.91 7.79
N ASN A 98 -10.65 -4.29 8.88
CA ASN A 98 -11.83 -4.75 9.61
C ASN A 98 -13.11 -4.16 9.02
N VAL A 99 -13.98 -5.03 8.53
CA VAL A 99 -15.31 -4.74 7.97
C VAL A 99 -16.32 -5.60 8.71
N ASN A 100 -17.19 -4.99 9.54
CA ASN A 100 -18.18 -5.69 10.37
C ASN A 100 -17.61 -6.86 11.20
N ASN A 101 -16.52 -6.62 11.92
CA ASN A 101 -15.84 -7.63 12.76
C ASN A 101 -15.28 -8.82 11.97
N LYS A 102 -15.23 -8.74 10.63
CA LYS A 102 -14.49 -9.65 9.77
C LYS A 102 -13.31 -8.91 9.15
N ARG A 103 -12.19 -9.60 9.03
CA ARG A 103 -11.01 -9.08 8.34
C ARG A 103 -11.00 -9.49 6.89
N ILE A 104 -10.93 -8.49 6.01
CA ILE A 104 -10.92 -8.65 4.57
C ILE A 104 -9.67 -8.10 3.92
N ASP A 105 -9.23 -8.72 2.82
CA ASP A 105 -8.29 -8.08 1.91
C ASP A 105 -9.08 -7.08 1.08
N LYS A 106 -8.86 -5.80 1.36
CA LYS A 106 -9.62 -4.70 0.76
C LYS A 106 -9.46 -4.58 -0.75
N PHE A 107 -8.44 -5.22 -1.33
CA PHE A 107 -8.18 -5.19 -2.76
C PHE A 107 -8.84 -6.38 -3.45
N PHE A 108 -8.64 -7.59 -2.94
CA PHE A 108 -9.02 -8.80 -3.66
C PHE A 108 -10.36 -9.40 -3.28
N ASP A 109 -10.78 -9.36 -2.01
CA ASP A 109 -12.09 -9.92 -1.63
C ASP A 109 -13.24 -9.18 -2.35
N PRO A 110 -13.22 -7.84 -2.46
CA PRO A 110 -14.19 -7.10 -3.27
C PRO A 110 -14.18 -7.51 -4.74
N ILE A 111 -13.01 -7.71 -5.34
CA ILE A 111 -12.88 -8.07 -6.76
C ILE A 111 -13.42 -9.47 -7.02
N ILE A 112 -13.05 -10.45 -6.18
CA ILE A 112 -13.51 -11.83 -6.28
C ILE A 112 -15.04 -11.86 -6.23
N LYS A 113 -15.65 -11.13 -5.28
CA LYS A 113 -17.10 -11.03 -5.14
C LYS A 113 -17.75 -10.30 -6.31
N CYS A 114 -17.27 -9.11 -6.69
CA CYS A 114 -17.87 -8.32 -7.76
C CYS A 114 -17.73 -8.96 -9.15
N CYS A 115 -16.68 -9.76 -9.37
CA CYS A 115 -16.46 -10.47 -10.63
C CYS A 115 -17.11 -11.87 -10.65
N GLU A 116 -17.67 -12.32 -9.53
CA GLU A 116 -18.27 -13.63 -9.34
C GLU A 116 -17.30 -14.76 -9.73
N LEU A 117 -16.07 -14.70 -9.20
CA LEU A 117 -15.05 -15.70 -9.53
C LEU A 117 -15.30 -17.01 -8.78
N GLU A 118 -15.33 -18.11 -9.51
CA GLU A 118 -15.47 -19.44 -8.91
C GLU A 118 -14.20 -19.85 -8.15
N GLU A 119 -14.34 -20.51 -7.01
CA GLU A 119 -13.20 -20.96 -6.17
C GLU A 119 -12.18 -21.81 -6.94
N ASN A 120 -12.62 -22.51 -7.99
CA ASN A 120 -11.73 -23.34 -8.79
C ASN A 120 -10.89 -22.56 -9.79
N ASP A 121 -11.28 -21.33 -10.12
CA ASP A 121 -10.62 -20.50 -11.13
C ASP A 121 -9.36 -19.79 -10.61
N TYR A 122 -9.13 -19.73 -9.29
CA TYR A 122 -8.02 -18.97 -8.74
C TYR A 122 -7.23 -19.66 -7.63
N LEU A 123 -6.03 -19.14 -7.41
CA LEU A 123 -5.24 -19.33 -6.20
C LEU A 123 -5.09 -18.00 -5.48
N TYR A 124 -5.30 -18.00 -4.17
CA TYR A 124 -5.08 -16.84 -3.32
C TYR A 124 -3.90 -17.10 -2.39
N PHE A 125 -2.75 -16.47 -2.63
CA PHE A 125 -1.62 -16.51 -1.71
C PHE A 125 -1.78 -15.46 -0.62
N ASN A 126 -1.85 -15.90 0.63
CA ASN A 126 -1.76 -15.01 1.77
C ASN A 126 -0.33 -14.50 1.95
N ASN A 127 -0.16 -13.18 1.95
CA ASN A 127 1.13 -12.51 2.15
C ASN A 127 1.24 -11.89 3.55
N GLU A 128 0.25 -12.08 4.41
CA GLU A 128 0.29 -11.60 5.79
C GLU A 128 1.20 -12.45 6.68
N ILE A 129 1.83 -11.78 7.64
CA ILE A 129 2.66 -12.43 8.67
C ILE A 129 1.81 -12.94 9.84
N SER A 130 0.67 -12.29 10.08
CA SER A 130 -0.29 -12.64 11.12
C SER A 130 -1.51 -13.26 10.47
N HIS A 131 -2.10 -14.26 11.12
CA HIS A 131 -3.25 -14.98 10.57
C HIS A 131 -4.43 -14.80 11.51
N PRO A 132 -5.23 -13.73 11.41
CA PRO A 132 -6.37 -13.49 12.30
C PRO A 132 -7.43 -14.61 12.27
N ALA A 133 -8.19 -14.79 13.37
CA ALA A 133 -9.29 -15.77 13.41
C ALA A 133 -10.55 -15.27 12.71
N ASP A 134 -10.72 -13.96 12.74
CA ASP A 134 -11.76 -13.19 12.10
C ASP A 134 -11.49 -12.94 10.60
N ARG A 135 -10.45 -13.54 10.00
CA ARG A 135 -10.24 -13.49 8.54
C ARG A 135 -11.44 -14.16 7.86
N SER A 136 -12.06 -13.45 6.91
CA SER A 136 -13.09 -14.03 6.05
C SER A 136 -12.57 -15.28 5.35
N ASP A 137 -13.31 -16.39 5.48
CA ASP A 137 -13.05 -17.70 4.89
C ASP A 137 -13.94 -17.97 3.67
N GLU A 138 -14.50 -16.91 3.08
CA GLU A 138 -15.32 -16.95 1.87
C GLU A 138 -14.59 -17.51 0.63
N HIS A 139 -13.28 -17.75 0.72
CA HIS A 139 -12.52 -18.40 -0.34
C HIS A 139 -11.30 -19.19 0.16
N PRO A 140 -10.78 -20.13 -0.66
CA PRO A 140 -9.60 -20.92 -0.32
C PRO A 140 -8.31 -20.08 -0.24
N ILE A 141 -7.71 -20.03 0.96
CA ILE A 141 -6.46 -19.30 1.22
C ILE A 141 -5.25 -20.25 1.24
N VAL A 142 -4.21 -19.91 0.48
CA VAL A 142 -2.89 -20.55 0.51
C VAL A 142 -1.93 -19.74 1.39
N TYR A 143 -1.54 -20.30 2.53
CA TYR A 143 -0.58 -19.68 3.44
C TYR A 143 0.85 -19.83 2.90
N THR A 144 1.67 -18.78 3.02
CA THR A 144 3.04 -18.74 2.45
C THR A 144 4.16 -18.78 3.49
N ASP A 145 3.83 -19.04 4.75
CA ASP A 145 4.78 -19.05 5.88
C ASP A 145 5.99 -19.95 5.63
N ILE A 146 5.75 -21.19 5.17
CA ILE A 146 6.82 -22.14 4.85
C ILE A 146 7.75 -21.61 3.75
N ILE A 147 7.21 -20.98 2.71
CA ILE A 147 7.99 -20.42 1.60
C ILE A 147 8.93 -19.36 2.14
N ARG A 148 8.42 -18.47 3.00
CA ARG A 148 9.22 -17.42 3.64
C ARG A 148 10.31 -18.01 4.54
N THR A 149 9.96 -18.91 5.46
CA THR A 149 10.92 -19.47 6.42
C THR A 149 11.98 -20.33 5.74
N LEU A 150 11.59 -21.22 4.82
CA LEU A 150 12.51 -22.07 4.09
C LEU A 150 13.45 -21.23 3.22
N SER A 151 12.93 -20.20 2.56
CA SER A 151 13.76 -19.32 1.73
C SER A 151 14.79 -18.54 2.55
N LEU A 152 14.49 -18.16 3.79
CA LEU A 152 15.47 -17.52 4.67
C LEU A 152 16.58 -18.51 5.08
N LEU A 153 16.20 -19.72 5.48
CA LEU A 153 17.14 -20.77 5.88
C LEU A 153 18.05 -21.19 4.72
N CYS A 154 17.46 -21.57 3.59
CA CYS A 154 18.21 -21.93 2.38
C CYS A 154 19.02 -20.74 1.86
N GLY A 155 18.49 -19.51 1.96
CA GLY A 155 19.19 -18.29 1.57
C GLY A 155 20.52 -18.11 2.33
N VAL A 156 20.54 -18.39 3.63
CA VAL A 156 21.77 -18.36 4.44
C VAL A 156 22.77 -19.42 3.97
N ILE A 157 22.30 -20.65 3.72
CA ILE A 157 23.12 -21.78 3.29
C ILE A 157 23.79 -21.50 1.93
N ILE A 158 23.04 -20.96 0.95
CA ILE A 158 23.60 -20.69 -0.38
C ILE A 158 24.41 -19.39 -0.43
N SER A 159 24.32 -18.54 0.58
CA SER A 159 24.89 -17.18 0.53
C SER A 159 26.41 -17.13 0.29
N PRO A 160 27.26 -18.00 0.87
CA PRO A 160 28.69 -17.96 0.59
C PRO A 160 28.99 -18.24 -0.88
N PHE A 161 28.30 -19.21 -1.47
CA PHE A 161 28.47 -19.61 -2.87
C PHE A 161 27.99 -18.52 -3.83
N VAL A 162 26.78 -17.99 -3.61
CA VAL A 162 26.22 -16.91 -4.45
C VAL A 162 27.09 -15.66 -4.37
N TYR A 163 27.60 -15.32 -3.18
CA TYR A 163 28.51 -14.20 -3.01
C TYR A 163 29.82 -14.39 -3.77
N LEU A 164 30.47 -15.55 -3.62
CA LEU A 164 31.74 -15.84 -4.28
C LEU A 164 31.62 -15.81 -5.81
N LEU A 165 30.55 -16.39 -6.36
CA LEU A 165 30.29 -16.42 -7.80
C LEU A 165 29.99 -15.03 -8.40
N ASN A 166 29.44 -14.11 -7.62
CA ASN A 166 29.03 -12.77 -8.06
C ASN A 166 29.75 -11.68 -7.26
N LYS A 167 31.02 -11.92 -6.90
CA LYS A 167 31.77 -11.06 -5.97
C LYS A 167 31.89 -9.63 -6.49
N LYS A 168 32.12 -9.45 -7.80
CA LYS A 168 32.28 -8.12 -8.42
C LYS A 168 30.99 -7.32 -8.36
N GLU A 169 29.86 -7.96 -8.64
CA GLU A 169 28.53 -7.35 -8.64
C GLU A 169 28.12 -6.95 -7.22
N PHE A 170 28.36 -7.82 -6.23
CA PHE A 170 28.12 -7.48 -4.83
C PHE A 170 29.04 -6.37 -4.34
N GLN A 171 30.32 -6.36 -4.72
CA GLN A 171 31.25 -5.28 -4.37
C GLN A 171 30.79 -3.94 -4.95
N LYS A 172 30.42 -3.91 -6.24
CA LYS A 172 29.86 -2.72 -6.89
C LYS A 172 28.62 -2.21 -6.14
N LEU A 173 27.65 -3.08 -5.90
CA LEU A 173 26.42 -2.74 -5.19
C LEU A 173 26.71 -2.21 -3.77
N ASN A 174 27.60 -2.89 -3.04
CA ASN A 174 27.92 -2.55 -1.65
C ASN A 174 28.68 -1.23 -1.53
N ASN A 175 29.56 -0.91 -2.49
CA ASN A 175 30.28 0.37 -2.51
C ASN A 175 29.29 1.52 -2.70
N VAL A 176 28.47 1.47 -3.75
CA VAL A 176 27.45 2.50 -4.01
C VAL A 176 26.46 2.62 -2.85
N THR A 177 26.04 1.49 -2.27
CA THR A 177 25.16 1.49 -1.09
C THR A 177 25.80 2.22 0.09
N THR A 178 27.11 1.99 0.33
CA THR A 178 27.84 2.58 1.45
C THR A 178 28.07 4.07 1.27
N ASP A 179 28.38 4.48 0.05
CA ASP A 179 28.77 5.84 -0.28
C ASP A 179 27.55 6.77 -0.34
N TYR A 180 26.41 6.27 -0.81
CA TYR A 180 25.24 7.10 -1.10
C TYR A 180 23.99 6.82 -0.26
N PHE A 181 23.75 5.59 0.20
CA PHE A 181 22.46 5.22 0.81
C PHE A 181 22.55 5.02 2.33
N THR A 182 23.56 4.27 2.82
CA THR A 182 23.71 4.02 4.25
C THR A 182 25.10 3.52 4.62
N LYS A 183 25.65 4.04 5.72
CA LYS A 183 26.92 3.56 6.31
C LYS A 183 26.74 2.34 7.21
N ASP A 184 25.51 1.85 7.42
CA ASP A 184 25.25 0.66 8.25
C ASP A 184 25.84 -0.59 7.60
N LYS A 185 26.83 -1.20 8.27
CA LYS A 185 27.46 -2.45 7.81
C LYS A 185 26.45 -3.59 7.66
N LYS A 186 25.33 -3.57 8.38
CA LYS A 186 24.25 -4.56 8.24
C LYS A 186 23.56 -4.48 6.88
N ALA A 187 23.61 -3.35 6.17
CA ALA A 187 23.04 -3.22 4.84
C ALA A 187 23.72 -4.16 3.82
N LYS A 188 25.04 -4.36 3.93
CA LYS A 188 25.79 -5.28 3.05
C LYS A 188 25.33 -6.73 3.24
N LEU A 189 25.26 -7.16 4.51
CA LEU A 189 24.77 -8.50 4.84
C LEU A 189 23.30 -8.67 4.44
N TYR A 190 22.47 -7.64 4.64
CA TYR A 190 21.09 -7.63 4.19
C TYR A 190 20.99 -7.84 2.69
N SER A 191 21.75 -7.11 1.87
CA SER A 191 21.72 -7.23 0.40
C SER A 191 22.05 -8.66 -0.05
N ILE A 192 23.09 -9.27 0.51
CA ILE A 192 23.48 -10.66 0.18
C ILE A 192 22.37 -11.63 0.57
N LEU A 193 21.92 -11.61 1.83
CA LEU A 193 20.92 -12.54 2.33
C LEU A 193 19.56 -12.36 1.66
N LYS A 194 19.17 -11.11 1.36
CA LYS A 194 17.91 -10.79 0.68
C LYS A 194 17.91 -11.34 -0.74
N ILE A 195 18.99 -11.14 -1.51
CA ILE A 195 19.11 -11.70 -2.86
C ILE A 195 19.10 -13.23 -2.81
N CYS A 196 19.83 -13.86 -1.90
CA CYS A 196 19.87 -15.32 -1.78
C CYS A 196 18.49 -15.90 -1.40
N SER A 197 17.82 -15.30 -0.41
CA SER A 197 16.46 -15.70 -0.03
C SER A 197 15.47 -15.52 -1.18
N PHE A 198 15.58 -14.42 -1.91
CA PHE A 198 14.76 -14.14 -3.09
C PHE A 198 14.97 -15.17 -4.20
N THR A 199 16.22 -15.60 -4.44
CA THR A 199 16.52 -16.67 -5.40
C THR A 199 15.79 -17.96 -5.05
N VAL A 200 15.76 -18.34 -3.77
CA VAL A 200 15.02 -19.53 -3.31
C VAL A 200 13.51 -19.35 -3.54
N GLN A 201 12.94 -18.20 -3.16
CA GLN A 201 11.52 -17.90 -3.39
C GLN A 201 11.15 -18.01 -4.87
N ARG A 202 11.97 -17.42 -5.76
CA ARG A 202 11.78 -17.51 -7.21
C ARG A 202 11.73 -18.96 -7.68
N VAL A 203 12.66 -19.81 -7.22
CA VAL A 203 12.68 -21.23 -7.60
C VAL A 203 11.43 -21.96 -7.13
N MET A 204 10.98 -21.70 -5.90
CA MET A 204 9.76 -22.29 -5.34
C MET A 204 8.52 -21.86 -6.12
N TYR A 205 8.30 -20.55 -6.30
CA TYR A 205 7.15 -20.04 -7.05
C TYR A 205 7.17 -20.47 -8.51
N ARG A 206 8.34 -20.51 -9.16
CA ARG A 206 8.45 -21.02 -10.53
C ARG A 206 8.02 -22.49 -10.63
N ARG A 207 8.34 -23.32 -9.64
CA ARG A 207 7.87 -24.72 -9.61
C ARG A 207 6.36 -24.78 -9.40
N ILE A 208 5.83 -24.00 -8.46
CA ILE A 208 4.38 -23.91 -8.24
C ILE A 208 3.67 -23.51 -9.54
N PHE A 209 4.10 -22.43 -10.19
CA PHE A 209 3.46 -21.93 -11.41
C PHE A 209 3.60 -22.84 -12.62
N LYS A 210 4.65 -23.67 -12.70
CA LYS A 210 4.73 -24.72 -13.73
C LYS A 210 3.65 -25.79 -13.57
N ASN A 211 3.30 -26.08 -12.33
CA ASN A 211 2.33 -27.11 -11.98
C ASN A 211 0.90 -26.58 -12.01
N THR A 212 0.71 -25.34 -11.54
CA THR A 212 -0.62 -24.71 -11.44
C THR A 212 -1.02 -23.90 -12.67
N LYS A 213 -0.05 -23.55 -13.52
CA LYS A 213 -0.20 -22.84 -14.81
C LYS A 213 -1.20 -21.68 -14.74
N PRO A 214 -1.02 -20.70 -13.84
CA PRO A 214 -1.90 -19.54 -13.78
C PRO A 214 -1.82 -18.76 -15.10
N GLY A 215 -2.95 -18.32 -15.63
CA GLY A 215 -3.00 -17.44 -16.80
C GLY A 215 -2.41 -16.05 -16.50
N VAL A 216 -2.62 -15.56 -15.27
CA VAL A 216 -2.13 -14.25 -14.82
C VAL A 216 -1.82 -14.25 -13.31
N ILE A 217 -0.82 -13.47 -12.92
CA ILE A 217 -0.54 -13.13 -11.51
C ILE A 217 -0.99 -11.70 -11.24
N ILE A 218 -1.71 -11.48 -10.14
CA ILE A 218 -2.26 -10.18 -9.76
C ILE A 218 -1.82 -9.88 -8.32
N GLY A 219 -1.25 -8.71 -8.06
CA GLY A 219 -0.72 -8.37 -6.73
C GLY A 219 -0.84 -6.88 -6.38
N VAL A 220 -0.74 -6.56 -5.08
CA VAL A 220 -0.76 -5.17 -4.56
C VAL A 220 0.35 -4.99 -3.51
N SER A 221 1.16 -3.94 -3.54
CA SER A 221 1.80 -3.31 -4.70
C SER A 221 3.08 -4.06 -5.09
N ARG A 222 3.72 -3.77 -6.24
CA ARG A 222 4.84 -4.58 -6.80
C ARG A 222 5.89 -5.04 -5.80
N ILE A 223 6.29 -4.19 -4.85
CA ILE A 223 7.28 -4.51 -3.80
C ILE A 223 6.90 -5.71 -2.91
N THR A 224 5.62 -6.06 -2.80
CA THR A 224 5.11 -7.13 -1.93
C THR A 224 5.13 -8.50 -2.62
N PHE A 225 5.20 -8.54 -3.96
CA PHE A 225 5.08 -9.77 -4.75
C PHE A 225 6.17 -9.95 -5.83
N LEU A 226 7.28 -9.23 -5.72
CA LEU A 226 8.44 -9.33 -6.62
C LEU A 226 8.92 -10.78 -6.90
N PRO A 227 9.02 -11.69 -5.90
CA PRO A 227 9.44 -13.08 -6.19
C PRO A 227 8.47 -13.82 -7.11
N GLN A 228 7.17 -13.61 -6.92
CA GLN A 228 6.09 -14.16 -7.72
C GLN A 228 6.15 -13.57 -9.13
N ALA A 229 6.29 -12.25 -9.25
CA ALA A 229 6.43 -11.57 -10.54
C ALA A 229 7.62 -12.11 -11.35
N LEU A 230 8.82 -12.18 -10.76
CA LEU A 230 10.00 -12.71 -11.46
C LEU A 230 9.82 -14.18 -11.87
N ALA A 231 9.19 -15.01 -11.02
CA ALA A 231 8.91 -16.40 -11.34
C ALA A 231 7.94 -16.52 -12.52
N ALA A 232 6.84 -15.76 -12.49
CA ALA A 232 5.82 -15.74 -13.53
C ALA A 232 6.36 -15.26 -14.88
N LYS A 233 7.08 -14.14 -14.88
CA LYS A 233 7.73 -13.58 -16.08
C LYS A 233 8.72 -14.57 -16.70
N SER A 234 9.42 -15.35 -15.89
CA SER A 234 10.32 -16.41 -16.39
C SER A 234 9.62 -17.61 -17.03
N LEU A 235 8.29 -17.67 -16.93
CA LEU A 235 7.43 -18.68 -17.56
C LEU A 235 6.51 -18.07 -18.64
N GLY A 236 6.67 -16.77 -18.96
CA GLY A 236 5.80 -16.07 -19.91
C GLY A 236 4.38 -15.79 -19.39
N ILE A 237 4.19 -15.83 -18.06
CA ILE A 237 2.89 -15.54 -17.43
C ILE A 237 2.78 -14.04 -17.21
N LYS A 238 1.62 -13.47 -17.57
CA LYS A 238 1.31 -12.05 -17.42
C LYS A 238 1.29 -11.64 -15.94
N VAL A 239 1.80 -10.46 -15.64
CA VAL A 239 1.81 -9.88 -14.29
C VAL A 239 1.04 -8.57 -14.26
N VAL A 240 0.06 -8.47 -13.38
CA VAL A 240 -0.77 -7.28 -13.16
C VAL A 240 -0.51 -6.74 -11.76
N GLU A 241 -0.22 -5.45 -11.66
CA GLU A 241 -0.17 -4.73 -10.38
C GLU A 241 -1.45 -3.93 -10.20
N MET A 242 -2.03 -3.99 -9.01
CA MET A 242 -3.08 -3.06 -8.60
C MET A 242 -2.46 -1.86 -7.87
N GLN A 243 -3.06 -0.69 -8.06
CA GLN A 243 -2.74 0.49 -7.28
C GLN A 243 -2.90 0.20 -5.77
N HIS A 244 -2.06 0.83 -4.93
CA HIS A 244 -2.16 0.67 -3.48
C HIS A 244 -2.75 1.89 -2.77
N GLY A 245 -2.66 3.06 -3.41
CA GLY A 245 -3.12 4.35 -2.90
C GLY A 245 -2.85 5.47 -3.90
N ILE A 246 -3.33 6.67 -3.61
CA ILE A 246 -3.14 7.85 -4.46
C ILE A 246 -1.66 8.24 -4.51
N THR A 247 -1.17 8.55 -5.71
CA THR A 247 0.21 8.94 -5.97
C THR A 247 0.20 10.22 -6.82
N LEU A 248 0.54 11.37 -6.22
CA LEU A 248 0.49 12.68 -6.87
C LEU A 248 1.87 13.17 -7.36
N GLY A 249 2.92 12.39 -7.12
CA GLY A 249 4.29 12.77 -7.47
C GLY A 249 5.24 11.58 -7.36
N ARG A 250 6.54 11.83 -7.50
CA ARG A 250 7.54 10.77 -7.44
C ARG A 250 7.57 10.12 -6.06
N THR A 251 7.70 8.80 -6.05
CA THR A 251 7.79 8.02 -4.81
C THR A 251 9.02 7.12 -4.80
N PRO A 252 9.58 6.81 -3.62
CA PRO A 252 10.67 5.83 -3.51
C PRO A 252 10.27 4.43 -3.98
N GLN A 253 8.97 4.15 -4.09
CA GLN A 253 8.43 2.88 -4.53
C GLN A 253 8.38 2.75 -6.06
N TYR A 254 7.77 3.71 -6.73
CA TYR A 254 7.47 3.62 -8.15
C TYR A 254 8.53 4.23 -9.06
N SER A 255 9.22 5.29 -8.60
CA SER A 255 10.15 6.01 -9.45
C SER A 255 11.34 5.15 -9.90
N GLY A 256 11.82 5.45 -11.10
CA GLY A 256 13.02 4.85 -11.70
C GLY A 256 12.73 4.01 -12.93
N GLU A 257 13.76 3.30 -13.38
CA GLU A 257 13.75 2.54 -14.63
C GLU A 257 12.86 1.29 -14.53
N TYR A 258 12.05 1.07 -15.58
CA TYR A 258 11.23 -0.13 -15.74
C TYR A 258 12.10 -1.34 -16.10
N ASN A 259 11.88 -2.46 -15.41
CA ASN A 259 12.58 -3.72 -15.66
C ASN A 259 11.61 -4.81 -16.13
N PRO A 260 11.60 -5.17 -17.44
CA PRO A 260 10.64 -6.12 -18.01
C PRO A 260 10.75 -7.55 -17.45
N LYS A 261 11.80 -7.87 -16.68
CA LYS A 261 11.95 -9.20 -16.06
C LYS A 261 11.17 -9.34 -14.76
N ILE A 262 10.79 -8.24 -14.09
CA ILE A 262 10.26 -8.27 -12.73
C ILE A 262 9.14 -7.27 -12.49
N ASP A 263 9.11 -6.15 -13.20
CA ASP A 263 8.02 -5.18 -13.12
C ASP A 263 6.77 -5.70 -13.85
N PRO A 264 5.57 -5.23 -13.45
CA PRO A 264 4.31 -5.68 -14.02
C PRO A 264 4.18 -5.36 -15.52
N ASP A 265 3.33 -6.11 -16.19
CA ASP A 265 2.92 -5.90 -17.58
C ASP A 265 1.82 -4.84 -17.70
N VAL A 266 0.93 -4.78 -16.71
CA VAL A 266 -0.18 -3.82 -16.64
C VAL A 266 -0.30 -3.28 -15.23
N PHE A 267 -0.61 -1.99 -15.11
CA PHE A 267 -0.93 -1.34 -13.86
C PHE A 267 -2.42 -0.97 -13.83
N CYS A 268 -3.15 -1.52 -12.87
CA CYS A 268 -4.57 -1.27 -12.65
C CYS A 268 -4.74 -0.09 -11.70
N ALA A 269 -5.05 1.09 -12.26
CA ALA A 269 -5.37 2.29 -11.50
C ALA A 269 -6.83 2.27 -11.01
N PHE A 270 -7.10 2.98 -9.92
CA PHE A 270 -8.44 3.13 -9.35
C PHE A 270 -9.19 4.34 -9.88
N GLY A 271 -8.49 5.26 -10.53
CA GLY A 271 -9.05 6.51 -11.05
C GLY A 271 -8.07 7.16 -12.02
N ASN A 272 -8.44 8.36 -12.46
CA ASN A 272 -7.68 9.13 -13.47
C ASN A 272 -7.02 10.39 -12.88
N SER A 273 -7.07 10.58 -11.55
CA SER A 273 -6.49 11.78 -10.93
C SER A 273 -4.97 11.70 -10.72
N CYS A 274 -4.40 10.50 -10.64
CA CYS A 274 -2.95 10.34 -10.48
C CYS A 274 -2.26 10.63 -11.82
N PRO A 275 -1.18 11.42 -11.86
CA PRO A 275 -0.39 11.59 -13.07
C PRO A 275 0.13 10.24 -13.57
N LEU A 276 0.13 10.01 -14.89
CA LEU A 276 0.47 8.69 -15.45
C LEU A 276 1.97 8.36 -15.40
N ASP A 277 2.82 9.37 -15.27
CA ASP A 277 4.28 9.24 -15.31
C ASP A 277 4.92 8.87 -13.96
N VAL A 278 4.14 8.81 -12.88
CA VAL A 278 4.65 8.55 -11.51
C VAL A 278 4.79 7.06 -11.18
N PHE A 279 4.23 6.15 -11.98
CA PHE A 279 4.16 4.71 -11.68
C PHE A 279 5.35 3.89 -12.19
N GLY A 280 6.30 4.52 -12.88
CA GLY A 280 7.48 3.84 -13.43
C GLY A 280 7.12 2.71 -14.41
N ILE A 281 6.06 2.93 -15.20
CA ILE A 281 5.58 2.05 -16.28
C ILE A 281 5.04 2.93 -17.41
N ASP A 282 5.07 2.41 -18.63
CA ASP A 282 4.49 3.07 -19.80
C ASP A 282 3.01 3.47 -19.54
N PRO A 283 2.63 4.75 -19.73
CA PRO A 283 1.25 5.22 -19.58
C PRO A 283 0.22 4.39 -20.36
N LEU A 284 0.58 3.80 -21.51
CA LEU A 284 -0.31 2.94 -22.30
C LEU A 284 -0.64 1.62 -21.62
N LYS A 285 0.12 1.24 -20.58
CA LYS A 285 -0.09 0.03 -19.77
C LYS A 285 -0.81 0.33 -18.45
N ILE A 286 -1.25 1.57 -18.26
CA ILE A 286 -2.05 1.98 -17.10
C ILE A 286 -3.52 1.92 -17.49
N VAL A 287 -4.28 1.08 -16.80
CA VAL A 287 -5.71 0.87 -17.07
C VAL A 287 -6.48 1.24 -15.82
N ASN A 288 -7.39 2.20 -15.93
CA ASN A 288 -8.32 2.49 -14.86
C ASN A 288 -9.42 1.42 -14.81
N ILE A 289 -9.44 0.67 -13.72
CA ILE A 289 -10.42 -0.40 -13.45
C ILE A 289 -11.43 0.01 -12.38
N GLY A 290 -11.26 1.17 -11.74
CA GLY A 290 -12.05 1.59 -10.58
C GLY A 290 -11.73 0.88 -9.28
N TRP A 291 -12.50 1.20 -8.23
CA TRP A 291 -12.25 0.74 -6.87
C TRP A 291 -13.34 -0.19 -6.34
N ALA A 292 -13.05 -1.49 -6.31
CA ALA A 292 -14.04 -2.53 -6.00
C ALA A 292 -14.59 -2.47 -4.57
N LEU A 293 -13.79 -1.99 -3.59
CA LEU A 293 -14.22 -1.91 -2.20
C LEU A 293 -15.47 -1.03 -2.04
N LYS A 294 -15.56 0.08 -2.79
CA LYS A 294 -16.72 0.98 -2.77
C LYS A 294 -18.02 0.21 -3.10
N SER A 295 -18.01 -0.59 -4.16
CA SER A 295 -19.16 -1.41 -4.57
C SER A 295 -19.45 -2.53 -3.56
N TYR A 296 -18.40 -3.14 -3.01
CA TYR A 296 -18.52 -4.18 -2.00
C TYR A 296 -19.19 -3.67 -0.71
N LEU A 297 -18.80 -2.50 -0.22
CA LEU A 297 -19.35 -1.94 1.01
C LEU A 297 -20.81 -1.52 0.84
N LYS A 298 -21.18 -0.90 -0.30
CA LYS A 298 -22.58 -0.54 -0.61
C LYS A 298 -23.53 -1.74 -0.58
N THR A 299 -23.06 -2.92 -1.00
CA THR A 299 -23.88 -4.15 -1.02
C THR A 299 -23.84 -4.93 0.28
N SER A 300 -22.81 -4.73 1.10
CA SER A 300 -22.56 -5.55 2.29
C SER A 300 -22.89 -4.84 3.60
N LEU A 301 -23.13 -3.53 3.58
CA LEU A 301 -23.31 -2.70 4.77
C LEU A 301 -24.46 -1.69 4.60
N ASN A 302 -25.28 -1.58 5.64
CA ASN A 302 -26.07 -0.38 5.87
C ASN A 302 -25.37 0.42 6.97
N VAL A 303 -24.79 1.57 6.61
CA VAL A 303 -24.05 2.42 7.54
C VAL A 303 -24.96 3.57 7.94
N GLU A 304 -25.30 3.65 9.23
CA GLU A 304 -26.03 4.79 9.77
C GLU A 304 -25.16 6.05 9.71
N GLU A 305 -25.69 7.10 9.08
CA GLU A 305 -25.03 8.41 9.01
C GLU A 305 -25.27 9.18 10.31
N PHE A 306 -24.24 9.89 10.77
CA PHE A 306 -24.37 10.86 11.84
C PHE A 306 -25.07 12.12 11.35
N ASP A 307 -25.58 12.89 12.30
CA ASP A 307 -26.14 14.21 12.03
C ASP A 307 -25.10 15.12 11.33
N PRO A 308 -25.53 16.06 10.48
CA PRO A 308 -24.63 16.97 9.75
C PRO A 308 -23.70 17.82 10.62
N ASN A 309 -23.98 17.96 11.92
CA ASN A 309 -23.12 18.68 12.85
C ASN A 309 -21.91 17.85 13.33
N TYR A 310 -21.75 16.60 12.88
CA TYR A 310 -20.53 15.81 13.12
C TYR A 310 -19.53 15.96 11.97
N VAL A 311 -18.32 16.39 12.30
CA VAL A 311 -17.21 16.58 11.35
C VAL A 311 -16.06 15.64 11.69
N LEU A 312 -15.57 14.89 10.70
CA LEU A 312 -14.45 13.97 10.86
C LEU A 312 -13.14 14.60 10.39
N PHE A 313 -12.17 14.74 11.29
CA PHE A 313 -10.79 15.12 10.98
C PHE A 313 -9.91 13.88 10.83
N ILE A 314 -9.25 13.75 9.68
CA ILE A 314 -8.28 12.70 9.40
C ILE A 314 -6.89 13.19 9.80
N SER A 315 -6.27 12.51 10.76
CA SER A 315 -4.91 12.78 11.21
C SER A 315 -3.92 11.76 10.65
N ASP A 316 -2.69 12.22 10.47
CA ASP A 316 -1.54 11.40 10.09
C ASP A 316 -0.35 11.72 11.02
N PRO A 317 0.62 10.79 11.20
CA PRO A 317 1.67 10.94 12.22
C PRO A 317 2.53 12.21 12.09
N GLU A 318 2.68 12.72 10.87
CA GLU A 318 3.53 13.89 10.58
C GLU A 318 2.84 15.22 10.96
N ILE A 319 1.51 15.22 11.06
CA ILE A 319 0.69 16.43 11.29
C ILE A 319 -0.20 16.33 12.55
N SER A 320 -0.05 15.26 13.34
CA SER A 320 -0.83 14.96 14.55
C SER A 320 -1.08 16.18 15.44
N ASP A 321 -0.03 16.93 15.77
CA ASP A 321 -0.13 18.07 16.68
C ASP A 321 -0.84 19.26 16.03
N TYR A 322 -0.61 19.51 14.74
CA TYR A 322 -1.28 20.56 13.98
C TYR A 322 -2.78 20.28 13.83
N ILE A 323 -3.16 19.02 13.56
CA ILE A 323 -4.56 18.62 13.50
C ILE A 323 -5.23 18.82 14.86
N LEU A 324 -4.60 18.36 15.94
CA LEU A 324 -5.16 18.52 17.28
C LEU A 324 -5.35 20.00 17.64
N SER A 325 -4.33 20.85 17.45
CA SER A 325 -4.46 22.27 17.77
C SER A 325 -5.52 22.98 16.94
N THR A 326 -5.62 22.64 15.65
CA THR A 326 -6.63 23.17 14.73
C THR A 326 -8.03 22.77 15.19
N VAL A 327 -8.25 21.49 15.53
CA VAL A 327 -9.55 20.99 15.99
C VAL A 327 -9.98 21.65 17.29
N LEU A 328 -9.08 21.79 18.27
CA LEU A 328 -9.40 22.45 19.54
C LEU A 328 -9.79 23.93 19.33
N LYS A 329 -9.11 24.63 18.41
CA LYS A 329 -9.44 26.02 18.03
C LYS A 329 -10.83 26.08 17.40
N LEU A 330 -11.12 25.23 16.42
CA LEU A 330 -12.43 25.18 15.76
C LEU A 330 -13.56 24.79 16.73
N ALA A 331 -13.31 23.84 17.61
CA ALA A 331 -14.28 23.41 18.62
C ALA A 331 -14.70 24.53 19.57
N SER A 332 -13.78 25.44 19.91
CA SER A 332 -14.09 26.63 20.72
C SER A 332 -14.90 27.69 19.95
N MET A 333 -14.73 27.77 18.63
CA MET A 333 -15.43 28.72 17.75
C MET A 333 -16.82 28.24 17.36
N HIS A 334 -17.03 26.92 17.29
CA HIS A 334 -18.25 26.27 16.83
C HIS A 334 -18.77 25.26 17.87
N PRO A 335 -19.34 25.73 19.01
CA PRO A 335 -19.74 24.87 20.12
C PRO A 335 -20.92 23.93 19.80
N ASP A 336 -21.64 24.17 18.71
CA ASP A 336 -22.76 23.36 18.20
C ASP A 336 -22.32 22.23 17.27
N VAL A 337 -21.04 22.24 16.85
CA VAL A 337 -20.43 21.23 15.98
C VAL A 337 -19.65 20.22 16.82
N ASN A 338 -19.81 18.94 16.51
CA ASN A 338 -19.09 17.83 17.12
C ASN A 338 -17.89 17.43 16.24
N PHE A 339 -16.70 17.46 16.80
CA PHE A 339 -15.44 17.19 16.11
C PHE A 339 -14.90 15.82 16.47
N HIS A 340 -14.79 14.93 15.50
CA HIS A 340 -14.18 13.62 15.68
C HIS A 340 -12.82 13.57 15.01
N ILE A 341 -11.78 13.17 15.74
CA ILE A 341 -10.43 12.97 15.20
C ILE A 341 -10.21 11.49 14.97
N ARG A 342 -9.95 11.10 13.72
CA ARG A 342 -9.53 9.76 13.37
C ARG A 342 -8.05 9.74 13.04
N ARG A 343 -7.30 9.07 13.89
CA ARG A 343 -5.86 8.91 13.75
C ARG A 343 -5.46 7.85 12.73
N HIS A 344 -4.25 7.99 12.20
CA HIS A 344 -3.62 6.91 11.44
C HIS A 344 -3.36 5.70 12.36
N PRO A 345 -3.49 4.43 11.90
CA PRO A 345 -3.30 3.25 12.76
C PRO A 345 -1.94 3.15 13.47
N GLN A 346 -0.92 3.86 12.98
CA GLN A 346 0.43 3.92 13.56
C GLN A 346 0.66 5.14 14.46
N GLU A 347 -0.27 6.09 14.48
CA GLU A 347 -0.22 7.30 15.32
C GLU A 347 -0.63 6.97 16.76
N ARG A 348 0.04 7.60 17.73
CA ARG A 348 -0.23 7.40 19.15
C ARG A 348 -0.18 8.74 19.86
N TYR A 349 -1.27 9.08 20.55
CA TYR A 349 -1.33 10.24 21.41
C TYR A 349 -0.71 9.94 22.77
N GLY A 350 0.07 10.89 23.27
CA GLY A 350 0.54 10.90 24.64
C GLY A 350 -0.55 11.37 25.61
N GLN A 351 -0.31 11.18 26.90
CA GLN A 351 -1.27 11.54 27.96
C GLN A 351 -1.73 12.99 27.90
N LYS A 352 -0.83 13.93 27.57
CA LYS A 352 -1.16 15.35 27.45
C LYS A 352 -2.20 15.63 26.35
N GLN A 353 -2.03 15.01 25.18
CA GLN A 353 -2.96 15.18 24.06
C GLN A 353 -4.32 14.55 24.39
N ILE A 354 -4.33 13.39 25.07
CA ILE A 354 -5.56 12.75 25.53
C ILE A 354 -6.31 13.66 26.51
N THR A 355 -5.62 14.21 27.52
CA THR A 355 -6.24 15.15 28.48
C THR A 355 -6.80 16.40 27.79
N LEU A 356 -6.09 16.98 26.82
CA LEU A 356 -6.60 18.12 26.06
C LEU A 356 -7.90 17.82 25.30
N ILE A 357 -8.06 16.58 24.80
CA ILE A 357 -9.27 16.15 24.11
C ILE A 357 -10.40 15.92 25.12
N ASP A 358 -10.12 15.23 26.22
CA ASP A 358 -11.11 14.91 27.26
C ASP A 358 -11.67 16.17 27.95
N ASP A 359 -10.90 17.25 28.00
CA ASP A 359 -11.31 18.55 28.57
C ASP A 359 -12.28 19.35 27.66
N VAL A 360 -12.48 18.92 26.40
CA VAL A 360 -13.35 19.62 25.43
C VAL A 360 -14.53 18.75 25.02
N GLN A 361 -15.74 19.13 25.44
CA GLN A 361 -16.94 18.29 25.33
C GLN A 361 -17.33 17.89 23.91
N ASN A 362 -17.12 18.78 22.93
CA ASN A 362 -17.47 18.54 21.53
C ASN A 362 -16.29 18.02 20.70
N VAL A 363 -15.24 17.47 21.32
CA VAL A 363 -14.10 16.85 20.62
C VAL A 363 -13.95 15.40 21.08
N LYS A 364 -13.69 14.49 20.14
CA LYS A 364 -13.48 13.07 20.45
C LYS A 364 -12.43 12.41 19.55
N ASP A 365 -11.49 11.68 20.15
CA ASP A 365 -10.63 10.74 19.42
C ASP A 365 -11.41 9.45 19.12
N VAL A 366 -11.61 9.13 17.85
CA VAL A 366 -12.35 7.96 17.40
C VAL A 366 -11.41 6.87 16.87
N THR A 367 -11.82 5.62 17.04
CA THR A 367 -10.98 4.46 16.74
C THR A 367 -10.52 4.41 15.28
N SER A 368 -9.26 4.01 15.08
CA SER A 368 -8.66 3.71 13.78
C SER A 368 -8.74 2.23 13.39
N THR A 369 -9.46 1.39 14.16
CA THR A 369 -9.47 -0.08 13.98
C THR A 369 -10.39 -0.57 12.88
N GLU A 370 -11.47 0.16 12.61
CA GLU A 370 -12.41 -0.10 11.51
C GLU A 370 -11.83 0.37 10.17
N CYS A 371 -12.25 -0.22 9.05
CA CYS A 371 -11.91 0.25 7.71
C CYS A 371 -12.23 1.75 7.51
N SER A 372 -11.28 2.50 6.93
CA SER A 372 -11.44 3.94 6.65
C SER A 372 -12.71 4.26 5.89
N GLN A 373 -13.04 3.45 4.87
CA GLN A 373 -14.22 3.68 4.03
C GLN A 373 -15.55 3.56 4.78
N ILE A 374 -15.63 2.69 5.78
CA ILE A 374 -16.85 2.58 6.60
C ILE A 374 -16.93 3.77 7.55
N ALA A 375 -15.80 4.16 8.15
CA ALA A 375 -15.75 5.30 9.05
C ALA A 375 -16.20 6.59 8.34
N ILE A 376 -15.68 6.89 7.14
CA ILE A 376 -16.05 8.09 6.37
C ILE A 376 -17.50 8.06 5.88
N MET A 377 -18.08 6.89 5.63
CA MET A 377 -19.49 6.77 5.21
C MET A 377 -20.46 7.34 6.24
N ARG A 378 -20.10 7.36 7.53
CA ARG A 378 -20.93 7.90 8.61
C ARG A 378 -21.00 9.43 8.64
N TYR A 379 -20.09 10.14 7.99
CA TYR A 379 -20.00 11.60 8.11
C TYR A 379 -20.42 12.27 6.82
N LYS A 380 -21.01 13.46 6.93
CA LYS A 380 -21.25 14.35 5.80
C LYS A 380 -20.01 15.17 5.45
N TYR A 381 -19.34 15.72 6.47
CA TYR A 381 -18.18 16.60 6.35
C TYR A 381 -16.91 15.91 6.86
N ILE A 382 -15.86 15.94 6.03
CA ILE A 382 -14.57 15.33 6.33
C ILE A 382 -13.47 16.36 6.05
N VAL A 383 -12.52 16.47 6.96
CA VAL A 383 -11.38 17.38 6.85
C VAL A 383 -10.09 16.58 6.99
N GLY A 384 -9.07 16.89 6.20
CA GLY A 384 -7.74 16.33 6.37
C GLY A 384 -6.71 17.13 5.60
N GLU A 385 -5.51 16.58 5.41
CA GLU A 385 -4.46 17.25 4.63
C GLU A 385 -4.11 16.44 3.38
N ASN A 386 -3.20 15.46 3.51
CA ASN A 386 -2.63 14.73 2.37
C ASN A 386 -2.98 13.22 2.36
N SER A 387 -3.93 12.80 3.19
CA SER A 387 -4.26 11.39 3.40
C SER A 387 -5.01 10.77 2.22
N SER A 388 -4.69 9.53 1.86
CA SER A 388 -5.48 8.76 0.87
C SER A 388 -6.96 8.63 1.26
N VAL A 389 -7.29 8.72 2.56
CA VAL A 389 -8.67 8.65 3.09
C VAL A 389 -9.52 9.84 2.64
N VAL A 390 -8.93 11.04 2.46
CA VAL A 390 -9.70 12.20 1.99
C VAL A 390 -10.12 12.04 0.51
N PHE A 391 -9.30 11.36 -0.29
CA PHE A 391 -9.66 11.01 -1.67
C PHE A 391 -10.72 9.89 -1.72
N GLU A 392 -10.64 8.91 -0.81
CA GLU A 392 -11.69 7.91 -0.64
C GLU A 392 -13.03 8.59 -0.28
N ALA A 393 -13.01 9.62 0.57
CA ALA A 393 -14.20 10.37 0.98
C ALA A 393 -14.87 11.12 -0.17
N ILE A 394 -14.10 11.79 -1.03
CA ILE A 394 -14.65 12.41 -2.26
C ILE A 394 -15.37 11.35 -3.10
N SER A 395 -14.74 10.19 -3.29
CA SER A 395 -15.34 9.13 -4.10
C SER A 395 -16.62 8.54 -3.51
N ALA A 396 -16.80 8.66 -2.20
CA ALA A 396 -18.02 8.29 -1.48
C ALA A 396 -19.10 9.39 -1.53
N GLY A 397 -18.85 10.52 -2.21
CA GLY A 397 -19.79 11.63 -2.35
C GLY A 397 -19.88 12.52 -1.11
N LYS A 398 -18.87 12.49 -0.24
CA LYS A 398 -18.84 13.31 0.97
C LYS A 398 -18.31 14.72 0.66
N MET A 399 -18.62 15.67 1.53
CA MET A 399 -18.02 17.00 1.49
C MET A 399 -16.64 16.93 2.14
N VAL A 400 -15.60 17.25 1.37
CA VAL A 400 -14.23 17.06 1.83
C VAL A 400 -13.44 18.34 1.73
N ALA A 401 -12.87 18.76 2.85
CA ALA A 401 -11.95 19.88 2.90
C ALA A 401 -10.50 19.41 3.11
N ARG A 402 -9.56 20.13 2.50
CA ARG A 402 -8.13 20.02 2.75
C ARG A 402 -7.62 21.26 3.47
N LEU A 403 -6.87 21.04 4.55
CA LEU A 403 -6.21 22.09 5.29
C LEU A 403 -4.97 22.57 4.54
N ASN A 404 -4.89 23.89 4.32
CA ASN A 404 -3.75 24.58 3.73
C ASN A 404 -3.33 25.79 4.61
N CYS A 405 -3.52 25.64 5.92
CA CYS A 405 -3.27 26.65 6.93
C CYS A 405 -2.77 26.01 8.24
N GLU A 406 -2.52 26.82 9.27
CA GLU A 406 -2.11 26.34 10.61
C GLU A 406 -0.88 25.40 10.60
N GLY A 407 0.08 25.68 9.71
CA GLY A 407 1.31 24.89 9.57
C GLY A 407 1.20 23.66 8.67
N MET A 408 0.01 23.39 8.11
CA MET A 408 -0.22 22.33 7.12
C MET A 408 -0.19 22.87 5.70
N THR A 409 0.11 22.00 4.73
CA THR A 409 0.17 22.36 3.30
C THR A 409 -0.46 21.26 2.46
N ALA A 410 -1.48 21.63 1.69
CA ALA A 410 -2.15 20.70 0.80
C ALA A 410 -1.29 20.42 -0.44
N MET A 411 -0.63 19.26 -0.48
CA MET A 411 0.19 18.85 -1.61
C MET A 411 -0.63 18.76 -2.90
N GLY A 412 -0.08 19.30 -3.99
CA GLY A 412 -0.73 19.31 -5.29
C GLY A 412 -1.90 20.28 -5.41
N TYR A 413 -2.13 21.14 -4.41
CA TYR A 413 -3.12 22.20 -4.51
C TYR A 413 -2.81 23.11 -5.71
N ASN A 414 -3.76 23.19 -6.63
CA ASN A 414 -3.76 24.13 -7.72
C ASN A 414 -5.12 24.82 -7.76
N PRO A 415 -5.21 26.13 -7.47
CA PRO A 415 -6.49 26.85 -7.45
C PRO A 415 -7.20 26.88 -8.82
N SER A 416 -6.48 26.52 -9.89
CA SER A 416 -7.02 26.47 -11.25
C SER A 416 -7.67 25.12 -11.60
N VAL A 417 -7.57 24.10 -10.74
CA VAL A 417 -8.06 22.74 -11.00
C VAL A 417 -9.16 22.40 -10.02
N LYS A 418 -10.31 21.95 -10.54
CA LYS A 418 -11.39 21.41 -9.71
C LYS A 418 -11.12 19.94 -9.41
N ASP A 419 -10.48 19.68 -8.28
CA ASP A 419 -10.15 18.33 -7.81
C ASP A 419 -11.18 17.74 -6.82
N GLY A 420 -12.26 18.48 -6.55
CA GLY A 420 -13.34 18.09 -5.67
C GLY A 420 -13.12 18.39 -4.18
N PHE A 421 -11.98 19.00 -3.81
CA PHE A 421 -11.76 19.47 -2.44
C PHE A 421 -12.24 20.90 -2.26
N TYR A 422 -12.72 21.20 -1.07
CA TYR A 422 -12.72 22.56 -0.54
C TYR A 422 -11.37 22.83 0.14
N TYR A 423 -10.78 24.01 -0.04
CA TYR A 423 -9.49 24.34 0.54
C TYR A 423 -9.66 25.36 1.66
N ILE A 424 -9.30 24.98 2.89
CA ILE A 424 -9.29 25.85 4.07
C ILE A 424 -7.90 26.51 4.13
N ASN A 425 -7.79 27.71 3.54
CA ASN A 425 -6.56 28.50 3.47
C ASN A 425 -6.39 29.40 4.71
N GLU A 426 -7.49 29.67 5.42
CA GLU A 426 -7.49 30.23 6.76
C GLU A 426 -8.61 29.62 7.60
N ILE A 427 -8.51 29.71 8.93
CA ILE A 427 -9.47 29.09 9.86
C ILE A 427 -10.91 29.55 9.61
N GLY A 428 -11.12 30.79 9.19
CA GLY A 428 -12.44 31.34 8.88
C GLY A 428 -13.16 30.60 7.76
N ASP A 429 -12.42 30.00 6.81
CA ASP A 429 -13.00 29.27 5.68
C ASP A 429 -13.79 28.01 6.12
N PHE A 430 -13.57 27.53 7.35
CA PHE A 430 -14.27 26.37 7.88
C PHE A 430 -15.78 26.60 8.00
N GLU A 431 -16.21 27.81 8.37
CA GLU A 431 -17.64 28.13 8.49
C GLU A 431 -18.34 28.05 7.12
N GLU A 432 -17.70 28.53 6.06
CA GLU A 432 -18.21 28.40 4.71
C GLU A 432 -18.30 26.92 4.29
N PHE A 433 -17.27 26.12 4.61
CA PHE A 433 -17.24 24.69 4.30
C PHE A 433 -18.41 23.92 4.93
N ILE A 434 -18.64 24.06 6.23
CA ILE A 434 -19.72 23.31 6.92
C ILE A 434 -21.12 23.77 6.53
N ASN A 435 -21.25 24.96 5.93
CA ASN A 435 -22.51 25.47 5.39
C ASN A 435 -22.80 25.02 3.95
N GLN A 436 -21.87 24.31 3.30
CA GLN A 436 -22.10 23.79 1.95
C GLN A 436 -23.27 22.80 1.91
N ARG A 437 -24.07 22.90 0.84
CA ARG A 437 -25.22 22.02 0.59
C ARG A 437 -24.91 20.88 -0.37
N GLU A 438 -23.96 21.07 -1.27
CA GLU A 438 -23.52 20.08 -2.25
C GLU A 438 -22.00 19.96 -2.24
N ALA A 439 -21.49 18.77 -2.59
CA ALA A 439 -20.05 18.52 -2.68
C ALA A 439 -19.45 19.30 -3.86
N THR A 440 -18.19 19.74 -3.70
CA THR A 440 -17.43 20.36 -4.79
C THR A 440 -17.29 19.37 -5.95
N GLY A 441 -17.70 19.77 -7.14
CA GLY A 441 -17.51 18.95 -8.35
C GLY A 441 -16.04 18.73 -8.66
N ALA A 442 -15.69 17.54 -9.15
CA ALA A 442 -14.33 17.18 -9.54
C ALA A 442 -14.24 16.90 -11.05
N GLU A 443 -13.24 17.47 -11.72
CA GLU A 443 -12.92 17.19 -13.13
C GLU A 443 -12.23 15.84 -13.30
N THR A 444 -11.53 15.38 -12.27
CA THR A 444 -10.88 14.07 -12.24
C THR A 444 -11.32 13.28 -11.02
N VAL A 445 -11.33 11.96 -11.14
CA VAL A 445 -11.82 11.07 -10.08
C VAL A 445 -10.66 10.22 -9.57
N ALA A 446 -10.40 10.29 -8.26
CA ALA A 446 -9.33 9.55 -7.60
C ALA A 446 -9.65 8.06 -7.42
N TYR A 447 -10.91 7.76 -7.09
CA TYR A 447 -11.45 6.40 -7.04
C TYR A 447 -12.76 6.36 -7.82
N SER A 448 -12.69 5.84 -9.04
CA SER A 448 -13.85 5.63 -9.91
C SER A 448 -14.59 4.35 -9.57
N ASP A 449 -15.82 4.20 -10.07
CA ASP A 449 -16.61 2.98 -9.85
C ASP A 449 -15.95 1.78 -10.53
N PHE A 450 -15.94 0.65 -9.85
CA PHE A 450 -15.29 -0.56 -10.34
C PHE A 450 -15.95 -1.10 -11.61
N ASN A 451 -15.16 -1.26 -12.66
CA ASN A 451 -15.61 -1.77 -13.94
C ASN A 451 -15.15 -3.22 -14.14
N THR A 452 -16.07 -4.16 -13.90
CA THR A 452 -15.82 -5.60 -14.02
C THR A 452 -15.45 -6.01 -15.44
N ILE A 453 -16.01 -5.35 -16.47
CA ILE A 453 -15.73 -5.65 -17.88
C ILE A 453 -14.29 -5.28 -18.22
N ILE A 454 -13.85 -4.08 -17.84
CA ILE A 454 -12.47 -3.62 -18.06
C ILE A 454 -11.50 -4.51 -17.28
N PHE A 455 -11.77 -4.81 -16.02
CA PHE A 455 -10.91 -5.69 -15.23
C PHE A 455 -10.80 -7.09 -15.85
N LYS A 456 -11.93 -7.72 -16.25
CA LYS A 456 -11.93 -9.01 -16.94
C LYS A 456 -11.15 -8.97 -18.25
N SER A 457 -11.24 -7.87 -19.01
CA SER A 457 -10.42 -7.66 -20.22
C SER A 457 -8.92 -7.63 -19.89
N VAL A 458 -8.51 -6.96 -18.81
CA VAL A 458 -7.09 -6.89 -18.39
C VAL A 458 -6.53 -8.26 -18.01
N ILE A 459 -7.30 -9.11 -17.35
CA ILE A 459 -6.80 -10.39 -16.81
C ILE A 459 -6.93 -11.56 -17.80
N ASN A 460 -7.76 -11.43 -18.85
CA ASN A 460 -7.97 -12.48 -19.85
C ASN A 460 -7.16 -12.27 -21.15
N ASN A 461 -6.77 -11.03 -21.44
CA ASN A 461 -5.80 -10.68 -22.48
C ASN A 461 -4.39 -10.65 -21.90
#